data_AF-A0A964LHM8-F1
#
_entry.id   AF-A0A964LHM8-F1
#
_cell.length_a   1.000
_cell.length_b   1.000
_cell.length_c   1.000
_cell.angle_alpha   90.00
_cell.angle_beta   90.00
_cell.angle_gamma   90.00
#
_symmetry.space_group_name_H-M   'P 1'
#
loop_
_entity.id
_entity.type
_entity.pdbx_description
1 polymer ?
#
loop_
_entity_poly.entity_id
_entity_poly.type
_entity_poly.pdbx_seq_one_letter_code
_entity_poly.pdbx_strand_id
1 'polypeptide(L)'
;MRSFLTLACLSLLPLAASAQDFKKEVGPLKIIKIERKDPIAYELDVEPILYKRCTVCHSGNLKEGKLDVSSYENLIKGGKSGEPVKPGKGDDSILYKSMGRFAARPRAMPPKGEEPCTPEELAIVKLWIDQGAKAPKTSKKPDPPRVTAPPASVKPVRALAVSPDKTTVAAGRGNGIDIYDAGSGKHIRTLIGPGIKTFDGKDVKAAHLSIVESMAWSPDGKYLVTGSYKEITIWDAITGEQRHKITGFAHNVVAINFSLDGKHFGVGGGEPTVDGEVKVFEVGTWKPTFDLKNGHSDTVYGLAFSPEMDIPEPGQKPIDEKDKTTKLKMIKVKLLVTGSADKFVKVWNLADGKFVKSFEGHTHHVLDVGWMADGKLLASAGGDNTVKIWDFDKGEQARTINAHGKQVTRLLFIGKKAEFLTCGGDNAVKAFNAANGGNIRNFAGGTDFIYAIGSSPDGSVVVAGGQEGIVRVYNGTTSALVKSLLPPGAEPPMKEEKKDEKKK
;
A
#
# COMPACT_ATOMS: atom_id res chain seq x y z
N MET A 1 14.59 73.40 -7.64
CA MET A 1 15.49 74.08 -6.67
C MET A 1 16.19 72.99 -5.87
N ARG A 2 17.48 72.74 -6.14
CA ARG A 2 18.64 73.07 -5.25
C ARG A 2 18.47 72.46 -3.85
N SER A 3 19.22 71.40 -3.50
CA SER A 3 20.57 71.42 -2.88
C SER A 3 20.41 70.94 -1.42
N PHE A 4 20.93 69.77 -1.01
CA PHE A 4 22.31 69.42 -0.60
C PHE A 4 22.50 69.40 0.93
N LEU A 5 23.15 68.33 1.41
CA LEU A 5 24.03 68.21 2.61
C LEU A 5 23.39 68.43 4.01
N THR A 6 23.76 67.81 5.14
CA THR A 6 24.60 66.67 5.57
C THR A 6 24.48 66.56 7.11
N LEU A 7 24.67 65.34 7.63
CA LEU A 7 25.21 64.92 8.95
C LEU A 7 24.86 65.70 10.24
N ALA A 8 24.42 64.99 11.29
CA ALA A 8 25.31 64.47 12.34
C ALA A 8 24.54 63.69 13.44
N CYS A 9 25.23 62.69 14.00
CA CYS A 9 24.85 61.72 15.03
C CYS A 9 24.22 62.30 16.31
N LEU A 10 23.33 61.51 16.94
CA LEU A 10 23.50 61.13 18.35
C LEU A 10 22.81 59.79 18.65
N SER A 11 23.54 58.93 19.35
CA SER A 11 23.27 57.56 19.77
C SER A 11 22.08 57.38 20.70
N LEU A 12 21.30 56.30 20.53
CA LEU A 12 20.64 55.56 21.62
C LEU A 12 20.45 54.08 21.18
N LEU A 13 20.82 53.16 22.07
CA LEU A 13 21.06 51.74 21.86
C LEU A 13 19.83 50.92 21.42
N PRO A 14 19.97 49.86 20.60
CA PRO A 14 18.97 48.80 20.53
C PRO A 14 19.12 47.86 21.74
N LEU A 15 18.02 47.65 22.46
CA LEU A 15 17.86 46.58 23.43
C LEU A 15 18.05 45.23 22.71
N ALA A 16 19.26 44.67 22.80
CA ALA A 16 19.48 43.27 22.51
C ALA A 16 18.80 42.46 23.62
N ALA A 17 17.61 41.91 23.34
CA ALA A 17 17.09 40.80 24.11
C ALA A 17 18.05 39.62 23.89
N SER A 18 19.00 39.44 24.81
CA SER A 18 19.90 38.29 24.76
C SER A 18 19.06 37.03 24.91
N ALA A 19 19.07 36.18 23.90
CA ALA A 19 18.81 34.76 24.07
C ALA A 19 19.84 34.23 25.07
N GLN A 20 19.43 34.14 26.35
CA GLN A 20 20.14 33.29 27.30
C GLN A 20 19.85 31.85 26.91
N ASP A 21 20.69 31.32 26.03
CA ASP A 21 20.90 29.90 25.86
C ASP A 21 21.19 29.30 27.23
N PHE A 22 20.20 28.62 27.83
CA PHE A 22 20.43 27.68 28.92
C PHE A 22 21.21 26.49 28.39
N LYS A 23 22.53 26.64 28.18
CA LYS A 23 23.46 25.51 28.22
C LYS A 23 23.58 25.06 29.68
N LYS A 24 22.59 24.31 30.16
CA LYS A 24 22.82 23.39 31.28
C LYS A 24 23.67 22.26 30.70
N GLU A 25 24.97 22.26 31.00
CA GLU A 25 25.77 21.06 30.81
C GLU A 25 25.22 19.99 31.75
N VAL A 26 24.45 19.06 31.18
CA VAL A 26 23.90 17.91 31.90
C VAL A 26 25.06 16.93 32.09
N GLY A 27 25.52 16.76 33.33
CA GLY A 27 26.51 15.75 33.68
C GLY A 27 26.00 14.32 33.45
N PRO A 28 26.86 13.28 33.59
CA PRO A 28 26.45 11.88 33.46
C PRO A 28 25.23 11.57 34.35
N LEU A 29 24.33 10.69 33.89
CA LEU A 29 23.16 10.28 34.69
C LEU A 29 23.64 9.82 36.06
N LYS A 30 23.04 10.37 37.11
CA LYS A 30 23.28 9.88 38.47
C LYS A 30 22.82 8.44 38.53
N ILE A 31 23.72 7.54 38.93
CA ILE A 31 23.37 6.13 39.11
C ILE A 31 22.44 6.05 40.31
N ILE A 32 21.20 5.60 40.08
CA ILE A 32 20.24 5.32 41.14
C ILE A 32 20.22 3.80 41.35
N LYS A 33 20.27 3.36 42.60
CA LYS A 33 20.04 1.96 42.94
C LYS A 33 18.53 1.75 43.05
N ILE A 34 17.98 0.83 42.26
CA ILE A 34 16.58 0.42 42.35
C ILE A 34 16.51 -0.88 43.15
N GLU A 35 15.67 -0.91 44.19
CA GLU A 35 15.35 -2.12 44.93
C GLU A 35 13.96 -2.61 44.52
N ARG A 36 13.88 -3.76 43.85
CA ARG A 36 12.62 -4.44 43.50
C ARG A 36 12.59 -5.83 44.13
N LYS A 37 11.39 -6.24 44.56
CA LYS A 37 11.13 -7.59 45.08
C LYS A 37 11.18 -8.65 43.96
N ASP A 38 10.72 -8.27 42.77
CA ASP A 38 10.69 -9.15 41.59
C ASP A 38 11.89 -8.90 40.68
N PRO A 39 12.47 -9.94 40.05
CA PRO A 39 13.47 -9.78 38.99
C PRO A 39 12.93 -8.95 37.83
N ILE A 40 13.83 -8.21 37.16
CA ILE A 40 13.49 -7.41 35.99
C ILE A 40 13.16 -8.34 34.82
N ALA A 41 11.99 -8.12 34.20
CA ALA A 41 11.55 -8.85 33.02
C ALA A 41 11.85 -8.02 31.76
N TYR A 42 12.48 -8.64 30.76
CA TYR A 42 12.87 -7.93 29.53
C TYR A 42 11.65 -7.29 28.86
N GLU A 43 10.58 -8.05 28.67
CA GLU A 43 9.36 -7.65 27.94
C GLU A 43 8.50 -6.59 28.66
N LEU A 44 8.65 -6.44 29.98
CA LEU A 44 7.85 -5.49 30.76
C LEU A 44 8.63 -4.22 31.11
N ASP A 45 9.92 -4.37 31.37
CA ASP A 45 10.71 -3.30 31.99
C ASP A 45 11.79 -2.74 31.04
N VAL A 46 12.39 -3.56 30.17
CA VAL A 46 13.55 -3.15 29.33
C VAL A 46 13.15 -2.82 27.91
N GLU A 47 12.33 -3.67 27.28
CA GLU A 47 11.87 -3.51 25.90
C GLU A 47 11.14 -2.17 25.68
N PRO A 48 10.24 -1.69 26.56
CA PRO A 48 9.61 -0.38 26.39
C PRO A 48 10.61 0.79 26.38
N ILE A 49 11.70 0.68 27.16
CA ILE A 49 12.75 1.70 27.22
C ILE A 49 13.50 1.72 25.88
N LEU A 50 13.92 0.56 25.38
CA LEU A 50 14.61 0.44 24.10
C LEU A 50 13.72 0.86 22.92
N TYR A 51 12.44 0.50 22.96
CA TYR A 51 11.45 0.91 21.96
C TYR A 51 11.26 2.42 21.93
N LYS A 52 11.21 3.06 23.09
CA LYS A 52 11.02 4.52 23.18
C LYS A 52 12.28 5.29 22.77
N ARG A 53 13.47 4.78 23.08
CA ARG A 53 14.73 5.56 23.02
C ARG A 53 15.69 5.15 21.91
N CYS A 54 15.57 3.95 21.35
CA CYS A 54 16.63 3.35 20.55
C CYS A 54 16.17 2.78 19.22
N THR A 55 14.95 2.25 19.11
CA THR A 55 14.48 1.57 17.88
C THR A 55 14.47 2.47 16.66
N VAL A 56 14.16 3.77 16.80
CA VAL A 56 14.15 4.71 15.67
C VAL A 56 15.48 4.74 14.90
N CYS A 57 16.62 4.58 15.59
CA CYS A 57 17.96 4.67 14.99
C CYS A 57 18.73 3.34 14.95
N HIS A 58 18.26 2.33 15.67
CA HIS A 58 18.88 1.01 15.79
C HIS A 58 17.89 -0.12 15.43
N SER A 59 16.98 0.09 14.48
CA SER A 59 16.11 -0.98 13.96
C SER A 59 15.86 -0.84 12.46
N GLY A 60 15.46 -1.93 11.80
CA GLY A 60 15.15 -1.93 10.37
C GLY A 60 16.36 -1.56 9.51
N ASN A 61 16.20 -0.57 8.61
CA ASN A 61 17.25 -0.13 7.69
C ASN A 61 18.21 0.91 8.30
N LEU A 62 17.86 1.49 9.44
CA LEU A 62 18.70 2.43 10.19
C LEU A 62 19.38 1.63 11.32
N LYS A 63 20.57 1.11 11.05
CA LYS A 63 21.40 0.37 12.02
C LYS A 63 22.69 1.12 12.28
N GLU A 64 22.63 2.24 12.98
CA GLU A 64 23.85 2.93 13.38
C GLU A 64 24.75 1.97 14.19
N GLY A 65 26.03 1.89 13.82
CA GLY A 65 26.96 0.90 14.39
C GLY A 65 26.64 -0.57 14.07
N LYS A 66 25.71 -0.85 13.15
CA LYS A 66 25.11 -2.18 12.87
C LYS A 66 24.45 -2.83 14.10
N LEU A 67 24.13 -2.07 15.14
CA LEU A 67 23.36 -2.58 16.27
C LEU A 67 21.87 -2.60 15.89
N ASP A 68 21.20 -3.70 16.18
CA ASP A 68 19.77 -3.89 15.96
C ASP A 68 19.10 -4.23 17.29
N VAL A 69 18.22 -3.34 17.77
CA VAL A 69 17.52 -3.47 19.05
C VAL A 69 16.03 -3.81 18.85
N SER A 70 15.63 -4.21 17.64
CA SER A 70 14.23 -4.56 17.32
C SER A 70 13.73 -5.83 18.00
N SER A 71 14.63 -6.67 18.49
CA SER A 71 14.31 -7.89 19.22
C SER A 71 15.41 -8.24 20.22
N TYR A 72 15.07 -9.06 21.21
CA TYR A 72 16.04 -9.58 22.17
C TYR A 72 17.19 -10.32 21.46
N GLU A 73 16.87 -11.16 20.47
CA GLU A 73 17.85 -11.94 19.73
C GLU A 73 18.83 -11.05 18.96
N ASN A 74 18.32 -9.98 18.33
CA ASN A 74 19.14 -9.03 17.60
C ASN A 74 20.01 -8.19 18.54
N LEU A 75 19.45 -7.78 19.69
CA LEU A 75 20.17 -7.03 20.71
C LEU A 75 21.35 -7.85 21.22
N ILE A 76 21.14 -9.11 21.63
CA ILE A 76 22.21 -9.96 22.17
C ILE A 76 23.27 -10.29 21.11
N LYS A 77 22.87 -10.45 19.85
CA LYS A 77 23.79 -10.70 18.72
C LYS A 77 24.82 -9.57 18.52
N GLY A 78 24.45 -8.34 18.85
CA GLY A 78 25.34 -7.19 18.83
C GLY A 78 25.66 -6.62 17.45
N GLY A 79 26.57 -5.63 17.44
CA GLY A 79 26.92 -4.83 16.26
C GLY A 79 28.43 -4.75 16.02
N LYS A 80 28.87 -3.78 15.19
CA LYS A 80 30.31 -3.57 14.89
C LYS A 80 31.14 -3.23 16.13
N SER A 81 30.52 -2.63 17.14
CA SER A 81 31.18 -2.19 18.37
C SER A 81 31.38 -3.30 19.40
N GLY A 82 30.95 -4.54 19.09
CA GLY A 82 31.04 -5.70 19.97
C GLY A 82 29.71 -5.99 20.67
N GLU A 83 29.81 -6.69 21.81
CA GLU A 83 28.68 -7.15 22.62
C GLU A 83 28.00 -5.97 23.33
N PRO A 84 26.76 -5.61 22.96
CA PRO A 84 26.03 -4.54 23.63
C PRO A 84 25.66 -4.93 25.05
N VAL A 85 25.35 -6.21 25.28
CA VAL A 85 24.93 -6.76 26.57
C VAL A 85 25.87 -7.89 26.96
N LYS A 86 26.49 -7.75 28.13
CA LYS A 86 27.29 -8.79 28.78
C LYS A 86 26.52 -9.29 30.01
N PRO A 87 25.84 -10.44 29.93
CA PRO A 87 25.07 -10.99 31.05
C PRO A 87 25.88 -11.04 32.35
N GLY A 88 25.32 -10.52 33.43
CA GLY A 88 25.93 -10.45 34.76
C GLY A 88 27.01 -9.38 34.92
N LYS A 89 27.29 -8.58 33.87
CA LYS A 89 28.33 -7.54 33.87
C LYS A 89 27.78 -6.23 33.30
N GLY A 90 26.85 -5.60 34.03
CA GLY A 90 26.24 -4.33 33.64
C GLY A 90 27.27 -3.24 33.36
N ASP A 91 28.25 -3.10 34.26
CA ASP A 91 29.32 -2.09 34.13
C ASP A 91 30.30 -2.37 32.99
N ASP A 92 30.29 -3.56 32.39
CA ASP A 92 31.09 -3.89 31.21
C ASP A 92 30.30 -3.82 29.90
N SER A 93 28.97 -3.70 29.98
CA SER A 93 28.07 -3.71 28.83
C SER A 93 28.07 -2.38 28.08
N ILE A 94 28.25 -2.43 26.76
CA ILE A 94 28.31 -1.24 25.92
C ILE A 94 26.96 -0.52 25.91
N LEU A 95 25.85 -1.26 25.98
CA LEU A 95 24.49 -0.71 26.05
C LEU A 95 24.35 0.22 27.26
N TYR A 96 24.68 -0.28 28.46
CA TYR A 96 24.64 0.52 29.70
C TYR A 96 25.56 1.74 29.62
N LYS A 97 26.82 1.55 29.19
CA LYS A 97 27.77 2.67 29.01
C LYS A 97 27.29 3.71 28.01
N SER A 98 26.57 3.30 26.97
CA SER A 98 26.08 4.21 25.92
C SER A 98 24.83 4.95 26.35
N MET A 99 23.93 4.28 27.07
CA MET A 99 22.72 4.90 27.65
C MET A 99 23.06 5.89 28.77
N GLY A 100 24.15 5.65 29.52
CA GLY A 100 24.61 6.53 30.60
C GLY A 100 25.54 7.66 30.17
N ARG A 101 25.96 7.70 28.89
CA ARG A 101 26.83 8.75 28.36
C ARG A 101 26.02 9.98 27.98
N PHE A 102 26.38 11.11 28.58
CA PHE A 102 26.14 12.44 28.05
C PHE A 102 27.48 13.09 27.79
N ALA A 103 27.84 13.34 26.52
CA ALA A 103 29.02 14.16 26.27
C ALA A 103 29.03 14.75 24.87
N ALA A 104 28.84 16.08 24.81
CA ALA A 104 29.66 17.10 24.13
C ALA A 104 30.17 16.90 22.68
N ARG A 105 29.82 15.81 21.99
CA ARG A 105 30.16 15.56 20.60
C ARG A 105 28.88 15.49 19.76
N PRO A 106 28.82 16.12 18.58
CA PRO A 106 27.63 16.21 17.73
C PRO A 106 27.18 14.88 17.09
N ARG A 107 27.65 13.73 17.59
CA ARG A 107 27.37 12.38 17.10
C ARG A 107 27.25 11.32 18.22
N ALA A 108 26.95 11.74 19.45
CA ALA A 108 26.73 10.83 20.58
C ALA A 108 25.26 10.84 20.99
N MET A 109 24.75 9.67 21.43
CA MET A 109 23.36 9.52 21.90
C MET A 109 23.11 10.38 23.16
N PRO A 110 21.91 10.97 23.34
CA PRO A 110 20.79 10.96 22.40
C PRO A 110 21.01 11.92 21.21
N PRO A 111 20.41 11.64 20.03
CA PRO A 111 20.44 12.55 18.89
C PRO A 111 19.94 13.96 19.23
N LYS A 112 20.35 14.95 18.42
CA LYS A 112 19.93 16.35 18.62
C LYS A 112 18.40 16.45 18.59
N GLY A 113 17.80 16.89 19.68
CA GLY A 113 16.34 17.08 19.81
C GLY A 113 15.62 15.98 20.59
N GLU A 114 16.31 14.90 20.97
CA GLU A 114 15.75 13.82 21.78
C GLU A 114 16.09 13.97 23.26
N GLU A 115 15.13 13.63 24.12
CA GLU A 115 15.36 13.56 25.56
C GLU A 115 16.18 12.32 25.92
N PRO A 116 17.11 12.44 26.86
CA PRO A 116 17.90 11.30 27.32
C PRO A 116 17.09 10.30 28.13
N CYS A 117 17.71 9.13 28.33
CA CYS A 117 17.22 8.17 29.32
C CYS A 117 17.18 8.81 30.72
N THR A 118 16.20 8.46 31.54
CA THR A 118 16.19 8.89 32.93
C THR A 118 17.16 8.03 33.78
N PRO A 119 17.61 8.52 34.95
CA PRO A 119 18.37 7.72 35.91
C PRO A 119 17.70 6.39 36.27
N GLU A 120 16.39 6.37 36.37
CA GLU A 120 15.58 5.17 36.66
C GLU A 120 15.58 4.21 35.47
N GLU A 121 15.37 4.71 34.25
CA GLU A 121 15.42 3.91 33.01
C GLU A 121 16.81 3.24 32.87
N LEU A 122 17.89 3.98 33.12
CA LEU A 122 19.25 3.45 33.09
C LEU A 122 19.48 2.36 34.16
N ALA A 123 18.97 2.59 35.37
CA ALA A 123 19.11 1.65 36.47
C ALA A 123 18.32 0.34 36.26
N ILE A 124 17.14 0.42 35.61
CA ILE A 124 16.36 -0.76 35.21
C ILE A 124 17.16 -1.62 34.23
N VAL A 125 17.73 -1.00 33.19
CA VAL A 125 18.53 -1.73 32.20
C VAL A 125 19.78 -2.33 32.83
N LYS A 126 20.49 -1.59 33.70
CA LYS A 126 21.65 -2.12 34.41
C LYS A 126 21.29 -3.33 35.27
N LEU A 127 20.22 -3.22 36.07
CA LEU A 127 19.77 -4.28 36.97
C LEU A 127 19.37 -5.54 36.20
N TRP A 128 18.71 -5.39 35.04
CA TRP A 128 18.42 -6.52 34.17
C TRP A 128 19.69 -7.22 33.65
N ILE A 129 20.69 -6.44 33.21
CA ILE A 129 21.97 -7.00 32.76
C ILE A 129 22.66 -7.74 33.91
N ASP A 130 22.73 -7.13 35.10
CA ASP A 130 23.34 -7.71 36.29
C ASP A 130 22.62 -8.99 36.74
N GLN A 131 21.30 -9.09 36.51
CA GLN A 131 20.50 -10.30 36.73
C GLN A 131 20.66 -11.38 35.64
N GLY A 132 21.64 -11.21 34.74
CA GLY A 132 22.00 -12.18 33.70
C GLY A 132 21.31 -11.93 32.35
N ALA A 133 20.75 -10.74 32.13
CA ALA A 133 20.12 -10.35 30.86
C ALA A 133 19.16 -11.42 30.29
N LYS A 134 18.30 -11.94 31.18
CA LYS A 134 17.43 -13.08 30.87
C LYS A 134 16.52 -12.76 29.68
N ALA A 135 16.37 -13.74 28.79
CA ALA A 135 15.45 -13.69 27.66
C ALA A 135 14.00 -13.47 28.12
N PRO A 136 13.16 -12.86 27.27
CA PRO A 136 11.75 -12.68 27.60
C PRO A 136 11.07 -14.03 27.89
N LYS A 137 10.31 -14.11 28.98
CA LYS A 137 9.60 -15.35 29.38
C LYS A 137 8.43 -15.62 28.46
N THR A 138 7.85 -14.57 27.91
CA THR A 138 6.87 -14.64 26.85
C THR A 138 7.51 -14.05 25.60
N SER A 139 7.78 -14.88 24.58
CA SER A 139 7.79 -14.33 23.23
C SER A 139 6.36 -13.85 23.00
N LYS A 140 6.06 -12.58 23.26
CA LYS A 140 4.85 -11.97 22.72
C LYS A 140 5.05 -11.96 21.21
N LYS A 141 4.77 -13.10 20.57
CA LYS A 141 4.01 -12.99 19.33
C LYS A 141 2.75 -12.27 19.77
N PRO A 142 2.51 -11.02 19.35
CA PRO A 142 1.21 -10.41 19.61
C PRO A 142 0.16 -11.44 19.23
N ASP A 143 -0.83 -11.65 20.11
CA ASP A 143 -1.93 -12.54 19.78
C ASP A 143 -2.38 -12.17 18.36
N PRO A 144 -2.52 -13.14 17.45
CA PRO A 144 -2.93 -12.82 16.10
C PRO A 144 -4.23 -12.01 16.21
N PRO A 145 -4.34 -10.89 15.47
CA PRO A 145 -5.47 -10.01 15.58
C PRO A 145 -6.76 -10.82 15.41
N ARG A 146 -7.70 -10.64 16.33
CA ARG A 146 -8.99 -11.34 16.27
C ARG A 146 -9.79 -10.78 15.10
N VAL A 147 -9.83 -11.52 14.00
CA VAL A 147 -10.64 -11.18 12.84
C VAL A 147 -12.05 -11.67 13.06
N THR A 148 -13.02 -10.76 13.00
CA THR A 148 -14.45 -11.07 13.02
C THR A 148 -15.06 -10.82 11.66
N ALA A 149 -16.14 -11.55 11.35
CA ALA A 149 -16.92 -11.26 10.17
C ALA A 149 -17.51 -9.85 10.27
N PRO A 150 -17.50 -9.07 9.17
CA PRO A 150 -18.14 -7.76 9.17
C PRO A 150 -19.65 -7.90 9.43
N PRO A 151 -20.30 -6.93 10.10
CA PRO A 151 -21.75 -6.91 10.26
C PRO A 151 -22.47 -7.02 8.92
N ALA A 152 -23.64 -7.67 8.89
CA ALA A 152 -24.41 -7.85 7.65
C ALA A 152 -24.84 -6.53 6.97
N SER A 153 -24.80 -5.41 7.69
CA SER A 153 -25.03 -4.05 7.16
C SER A 153 -23.86 -3.51 6.34
N VAL A 154 -22.64 -4.05 6.51
CA VAL A 154 -21.45 -3.64 5.76
C VAL A 154 -21.49 -4.28 4.37
N LYS A 155 -22.02 -3.54 3.40
CA LYS A 155 -22.15 -4.01 2.01
C LYS A 155 -21.42 -3.17 0.94
N PRO A 156 -20.37 -2.36 1.24
CA PRO A 156 -19.70 -1.61 0.19
C PRO A 156 -19.11 -2.56 -0.85
N VAL A 157 -19.19 -2.17 -2.12
CA VAL A 157 -18.57 -2.91 -3.22
C VAL A 157 -17.13 -2.44 -3.35
N ARG A 158 -16.17 -3.22 -2.86
CA ARG A 158 -14.73 -2.87 -2.89
C ARG A 158 -13.94 -3.63 -3.95
N ALA A 159 -14.54 -4.67 -4.53
CA ALA A 159 -13.93 -5.50 -5.57
C ALA A 159 -14.95 -5.80 -6.67
N LEU A 160 -14.59 -5.57 -7.92
CA LEU A 160 -15.42 -5.83 -9.10
C LEU A 160 -14.59 -6.40 -10.23
N ALA A 161 -15.18 -7.35 -10.97
CA ALA A 161 -14.61 -7.85 -12.21
C ALA A 161 -15.73 -8.20 -13.20
N VAL A 162 -15.44 -8.05 -14.48
CA VAL A 162 -16.29 -8.52 -15.59
C VAL A 162 -15.58 -9.69 -16.24
N SER A 163 -16.30 -10.75 -16.59
CA SER A 163 -15.69 -11.89 -17.27
C SER A 163 -15.16 -11.51 -18.66
N PRO A 164 -14.11 -12.18 -19.15
CA PRO A 164 -13.53 -11.88 -20.46
C PRO A 164 -14.53 -12.03 -21.64
N ASP A 165 -15.47 -12.96 -21.51
CA ASP A 165 -16.57 -13.19 -22.46
C ASP A 165 -17.74 -12.21 -22.30
N LYS A 166 -17.66 -11.30 -21.30
CA LYS A 166 -18.60 -10.20 -21.03
C LYS A 166 -19.96 -10.64 -20.50
N THR A 167 -20.14 -11.93 -20.24
CA THR A 167 -21.44 -12.49 -19.88
C THR A 167 -21.73 -12.37 -18.39
N THR A 168 -20.71 -12.19 -17.55
CA THR A 168 -20.88 -12.19 -16.09
C THR A 168 -20.14 -11.04 -15.39
N VAL A 169 -20.69 -10.65 -14.25
CA VAL A 169 -20.13 -9.64 -13.35
C VAL A 169 -19.97 -10.27 -11.97
N ALA A 170 -18.75 -10.23 -11.43
CA ALA A 170 -18.46 -10.61 -10.05
C ALA A 170 -18.37 -9.36 -9.18
N ALA A 171 -19.05 -9.37 -8.03
CA ALA A 171 -19.11 -8.26 -7.10
C ALA A 171 -18.79 -8.70 -5.67
N GLY A 172 -17.69 -8.17 -5.12
CA GLY A 172 -17.29 -8.35 -3.73
C GLY A 172 -17.96 -7.31 -2.85
N ARG A 173 -19.01 -7.72 -2.13
CA ARG A 173 -19.79 -6.88 -1.20
C ARG A 173 -19.55 -7.32 0.22
N GLY A 174 -18.93 -6.46 1.03
CA GLY A 174 -18.48 -6.87 2.35
C GLY A 174 -17.56 -8.09 2.22
N ASN A 175 -17.87 -9.18 2.89
CA ASN A 175 -17.12 -10.44 2.82
C ASN A 175 -17.72 -11.50 1.85
N GLY A 176 -18.81 -11.16 1.14
CA GLY A 176 -19.45 -12.03 0.16
C GLY A 176 -19.05 -11.68 -1.27
N ILE A 177 -19.16 -12.66 -2.17
CA ILE A 177 -19.01 -12.45 -3.61
C ILE A 177 -20.28 -12.93 -4.30
N ASP A 178 -20.93 -12.03 -5.03
CA ASP A 178 -22.09 -12.34 -5.84
C ASP A 178 -21.73 -12.32 -7.33
N ILE A 179 -22.24 -13.30 -8.07
CA ILE A 179 -22.09 -13.41 -9.52
C ILE A 179 -23.42 -13.07 -10.19
N TYR A 180 -23.37 -12.20 -11.18
CA TYR A 180 -24.53 -11.74 -11.94
C TYR A 180 -24.33 -12.01 -13.43
N ASP A 181 -25.44 -12.22 -14.13
CA ASP A 181 -25.48 -12.13 -15.59
C ASP A 181 -25.39 -10.66 -16.00
N ALA A 182 -24.42 -10.32 -16.84
CA ALA A 182 -24.11 -8.94 -17.20
C ALA A 182 -25.22 -8.29 -18.05
N GLY A 183 -25.91 -9.05 -18.89
CA GLY A 183 -26.95 -8.54 -19.78
C GLY A 183 -28.30 -8.33 -19.07
N SER A 184 -28.81 -9.37 -18.42
CA SER A 184 -30.09 -9.34 -17.69
C SER A 184 -29.98 -8.64 -16.33
N GLY A 185 -28.81 -8.66 -15.70
CA GLY A 185 -28.60 -8.27 -14.30
C GLY A 185 -29.12 -9.30 -13.29
N LYS A 186 -29.45 -10.52 -13.73
CA LYS A 186 -29.96 -11.58 -12.85
C LYS A 186 -28.83 -12.09 -11.95
N HIS A 187 -29.12 -12.25 -10.65
CA HIS A 187 -28.22 -12.97 -9.73
C HIS A 187 -28.13 -14.44 -10.13
N ILE A 188 -26.91 -14.92 -10.34
CA ILE A 188 -26.62 -16.30 -10.74
C ILE A 188 -26.33 -17.14 -9.49
N ARG A 189 -25.39 -16.68 -8.65
CA ARG A 189 -24.94 -17.40 -7.45
C ARG A 189 -24.16 -16.47 -6.51
N THR A 190 -24.02 -16.90 -5.27
CA THR A 190 -23.10 -16.33 -4.29
C THR A 190 -22.00 -17.34 -4.02
N LEU A 191 -20.73 -16.92 -4.04
CA LEU A 191 -19.59 -17.77 -3.74
C LEU A 191 -19.45 -17.92 -2.22
N ILE A 192 -19.28 -19.15 -1.75
CA ILE A 192 -19.17 -19.49 -0.34
C ILE A 192 -17.90 -20.32 -0.14
N GLY A 193 -17.01 -19.84 0.71
CA GLY A 193 -15.80 -20.55 1.08
C GLY A 193 -16.11 -21.68 2.07
N PRO A 194 -15.48 -22.86 1.93
CA PRO A 194 -15.70 -23.98 2.82
C PRO A 194 -15.12 -23.71 4.22
N GLY A 195 -15.89 -24.02 5.26
CA GLY A 195 -15.41 -24.09 6.65
C GLY A 195 -14.99 -22.77 7.28
N ILE A 196 -15.50 -21.63 6.79
CA ILE A 196 -15.20 -20.32 7.40
C ILE A 196 -15.91 -20.21 8.75
N LYS A 197 -15.13 -20.01 9.80
CA LYS A 197 -15.63 -19.82 11.17
C LYS A 197 -15.10 -18.53 11.77
N THR A 198 -15.91 -17.89 12.61
CA THR A 198 -15.47 -16.80 13.49
C THR A 198 -14.61 -17.34 14.63
N PHE A 199 -13.97 -16.43 15.37
CA PHE A 199 -13.17 -16.78 16.55
C PHE A 199 -13.98 -17.53 17.63
N ASP A 200 -15.27 -17.24 17.78
CA ASP A 200 -16.19 -17.96 18.70
C ASP A 200 -16.75 -19.27 18.11
N GLY A 201 -16.22 -19.73 16.97
CA GLY A 201 -16.53 -21.03 16.37
C GLY A 201 -17.81 -21.09 15.52
N LYS A 202 -18.50 -19.96 15.35
CA LYS A 202 -19.72 -19.89 14.53
C LYS A 202 -19.39 -19.93 13.05
N ASP A 203 -20.19 -20.68 12.29
CA ASP A 203 -20.05 -20.76 10.85
C ASP A 203 -20.47 -19.46 10.16
N VAL A 204 -19.67 -19.02 9.20
CA VAL A 204 -19.92 -17.84 8.37
C VAL A 204 -20.15 -18.29 6.93
N LYS A 205 -21.35 -18.03 6.41
CA LYS A 205 -21.69 -18.30 5.01
C LYS A 205 -21.26 -17.11 4.14
N ALA A 206 -19.98 -17.04 3.81
CA ALA A 206 -19.40 -15.97 3.00
C ALA A 206 -18.25 -16.51 2.15
N ALA A 207 -17.74 -15.68 1.22
CA ALA A 207 -16.57 -16.03 0.43
C ALA A 207 -15.27 -15.95 1.24
N HIS A 208 -15.18 -14.94 2.11
CA HIS A 208 -14.05 -14.69 3.00
C HIS A 208 -14.52 -14.42 4.43
N LEU A 209 -13.62 -14.54 5.41
CA LEU A 209 -13.93 -14.13 6.79
C LEU A 209 -14.02 -12.60 6.89
N SER A 210 -13.09 -11.89 6.27
CA SER A 210 -13.04 -10.42 6.22
C SER A 210 -13.53 -9.90 4.88
N ILE A 211 -13.51 -8.57 4.71
CA ILE A 211 -13.96 -7.89 3.51
C ILE A 211 -13.16 -8.34 2.28
N VAL A 212 -13.83 -8.46 1.13
CA VAL A 212 -13.21 -8.68 -0.17
C VAL A 212 -12.65 -7.35 -0.66
N GLU A 213 -11.33 -7.26 -0.75
CA GLU A 213 -10.60 -6.01 -1.02
C GLU A 213 -10.20 -5.87 -2.49
N SER A 214 -10.01 -7.00 -3.17
CA SER A 214 -9.58 -7.04 -4.56
C SER A 214 -10.07 -8.30 -5.25
N MET A 215 -10.21 -8.22 -6.58
CA MET A 215 -10.47 -9.40 -7.40
C MET A 215 -10.00 -9.20 -8.83
N ALA A 216 -9.69 -10.31 -9.51
CA ALA A 216 -9.41 -10.31 -10.94
C ALA A 216 -9.85 -11.62 -11.58
N TRP A 217 -10.37 -11.53 -12.81
CA TRP A 217 -10.68 -12.69 -13.64
C TRP A 217 -9.44 -13.11 -14.43
N SER A 218 -9.20 -14.41 -14.57
CA SER A 218 -8.17 -14.90 -15.49
C SER A 218 -8.54 -14.52 -16.94
N PRO A 219 -7.57 -14.20 -17.80
CA PRO A 219 -7.85 -13.82 -19.19
C PRO A 219 -8.59 -14.91 -20.00
N ASP A 220 -8.42 -16.18 -19.63
CA ASP A 220 -9.11 -17.32 -20.24
C ASP A 220 -10.50 -17.59 -19.65
N GLY A 221 -10.93 -16.81 -18.65
CA GLY A 221 -12.26 -16.89 -18.06
C GLY A 221 -12.44 -18.03 -17.05
N LYS A 222 -11.44 -18.91 -16.83
CA LYS A 222 -11.59 -20.12 -16.01
C LYS A 222 -11.50 -19.89 -14.50
N TYR A 223 -10.78 -18.85 -14.09
CA TYR A 223 -10.51 -18.61 -12.67
C TYR A 223 -10.91 -17.19 -12.28
N LEU A 224 -11.46 -17.07 -11.08
CA LEU A 224 -11.61 -15.79 -10.38
C LEU A 224 -10.70 -15.83 -9.16
N VAL A 225 -9.85 -14.84 -8.98
CA VAL A 225 -8.99 -14.73 -7.80
C VAL A 225 -9.48 -13.55 -6.97
N THR A 226 -9.69 -13.77 -5.68
CA THR A 226 -10.17 -12.74 -4.74
C THR A 226 -9.24 -12.61 -3.55
N GLY A 227 -9.02 -11.37 -3.12
CA GLY A 227 -8.14 -11.01 -2.01
C GLY A 227 -8.92 -10.48 -0.83
N SER A 228 -8.48 -10.86 0.37
CA SER A 228 -9.02 -10.42 1.65
C SER A 228 -7.90 -10.23 2.67
N TYR A 229 -8.23 -10.23 3.96
CA TYR A 229 -7.28 -10.08 5.05
C TYR A 229 -6.33 -11.27 5.12
N LYS A 230 -5.06 -11.07 4.76
CA LYS A 230 -3.97 -12.06 4.83
C LYS A 230 -4.17 -13.33 4.00
N GLU A 231 -5.10 -13.29 3.05
CA GLU A 231 -5.45 -14.45 2.22
C GLU A 231 -5.91 -14.05 0.82
N ILE A 232 -5.72 -14.99 -0.11
CA ILE A 232 -6.40 -15.00 -1.40
C ILE A 232 -7.12 -16.34 -1.58
N THR A 233 -8.19 -16.32 -2.36
CA THR A 233 -8.93 -17.51 -2.75
C THR A 233 -9.06 -17.56 -4.27
N ILE A 234 -8.80 -18.74 -4.83
CA ILE A 234 -8.91 -19.04 -6.25
C ILE A 234 -10.18 -19.87 -6.44
N TRP A 235 -11.10 -19.34 -7.22
CA TRP A 235 -12.38 -19.93 -7.54
C TRP A 235 -12.37 -20.49 -8.95
N ASP A 236 -13.05 -21.61 -9.15
CA ASP A 236 -13.51 -22.00 -10.47
C ASP A 236 -14.60 -21.02 -10.91
N ALA A 237 -14.36 -20.29 -11.99
CA ALA A 237 -15.26 -19.24 -12.43
C ALA A 237 -16.60 -19.80 -12.97
N ILE A 238 -16.63 -21.07 -13.40
CA ILE A 238 -17.82 -21.70 -13.98
C ILE A 238 -18.68 -22.33 -12.88
N THR A 239 -18.07 -23.15 -12.01
CA THR A 239 -18.81 -23.85 -10.96
C THR A 239 -19.05 -22.97 -9.73
N GLY A 240 -18.16 -22.02 -9.48
CA GLY A 240 -18.12 -21.22 -8.25
C GLY A 240 -17.46 -21.95 -7.06
N GLU A 241 -16.83 -23.10 -7.29
CA GLU A 241 -16.15 -23.86 -6.25
C GLU A 241 -14.78 -23.26 -5.91
N GLN A 242 -14.41 -23.30 -4.63
CA GLN A 242 -13.06 -22.95 -4.20
C GLN A 242 -12.07 -24.03 -4.68
N ARG A 243 -11.10 -23.64 -5.52
CA ARG A 243 -10.01 -24.51 -5.99
C ARG A 243 -8.83 -24.49 -5.04
N HIS A 244 -8.39 -23.28 -4.65
CA HIS A 244 -7.23 -23.09 -3.80
C HIS A 244 -7.45 -21.91 -2.86
N LYS A 245 -6.82 -21.98 -1.69
CA LYS A 245 -6.74 -20.89 -0.74
C LYS A 245 -5.28 -20.74 -0.30
N ILE A 246 -4.76 -19.53 -0.45
CA ILE A 246 -3.37 -19.20 -0.10
C ILE A 246 -3.43 -18.18 1.03
N THR A 247 -2.72 -18.45 2.11
CA THR A 247 -2.67 -17.62 3.32
C THR A 247 -1.21 -17.25 3.63
N GLY A 248 -1.02 -16.35 4.59
CA GLY A 248 0.32 -15.95 5.04
C GLY A 248 0.83 -14.64 4.44
N PHE A 249 -0.05 -13.86 3.83
CA PHE A 249 0.26 -12.48 3.46
C PHE A 249 0.39 -11.61 4.72
N ALA A 250 1.19 -10.55 4.65
CA ALA A 250 1.47 -9.68 5.78
C ALA A 250 0.20 -8.99 6.31
N HIS A 251 -0.69 -8.58 5.40
CA HIS A 251 -1.92 -7.83 5.69
C HIS A 251 -2.99 -8.01 4.57
N ASN A 252 -3.92 -7.07 4.40
CA ASN A 252 -4.93 -7.06 3.33
C ASN A 252 -4.27 -7.18 1.95
N VAL A 253 -4.84 -8.05 1.12
CA VAL A 253 -4.53 -8.10 -0.31
C VAL A 253 -5.47 -7.16 -1.05
N VAL A 254 -4.97 -5.97 -1.40
CA VAL A 254 -5.77 -4.85 -1.95
C VAL A 254 -5.61 -4.68 -3.46
N ALA A 255 -4.65 -5.38 -4.07
CA ALA A 255 -4.44 -5.37 -5.52
C ALA A 255 -4.25 -6.80 -6.03
N ILE A 256 -4.95 -7.16 -7.10
CA ILE A 256 -4.76 -8.42 -7.84
C ILE A 256 -4.88 -8.10 -9.32
N ASN A 257 -3.95 -8.62 -10.13
CA ASN A 257 -4.02 -8.48 -11.58
C ASN A 257 -3.40 -9.68 -12.28
N PHE A 258 -3.90 -10.03 -13.46
CA PHE A 258 -3.34 -11.10 -14.28
C PHE A 258 -2.36 -10.54 -15.30
N SER A 259 -1.35 -11.34 -15.61
CA SER A 259 -0.53 -11.16 -16.81
C SER A 259 -1.38 -11.38 -18.07
N LEU A 260 -1.05 -10.68 -19.15
CA LEU A 260 -1.79 -10.73 -20.42
C LEU A 260 -1.89 -12.14 -21.03
N ASP A 261 -0.89 -12.98 -20.81
CA ASP A 261 -0.89 -14.38 -21.29
C ASP A 261 -1.63 -15.34 -20.35
N GLY A 262 -2.13 -14.85 -19.21
CA GLY A 262 -2.87 -15.62 -18.22
C GLY A 262 -2.03 -16.65 -17.47
N LYS A 263 -0.70 -16.66 -17.63
CA LYS A 263 0.18 -17.65 -16.98
C LYS A 263 0.55 -17.27 -15.56
N HIS A 264 0.45 -15.99 -15.23
CA HIS A 264 0.76 -15.46 -13.90
C HIS A 264 -0.31 -14.50 -13.42
N PHE A 265 -0.44 -14.37 -12.10
CA PHE A 265 -1.13 -13.26 -11.48
C PHE A 265 -0.29 -12.68 -10.34
N GLY A 266 -0.35 -11.37 -10.20
CA GLY A 266 0.32 -10.61 -9.17
C GLY A 266 -0.66 -10.22 -8.09
N VAL A 267 -0.17 -10.15 -6.86
CA VAL A 267 -0.91 -9.66 -5.70
C VAL A 267 -0.09 -8.61 -4.99
N GLY A 268 -0.78 -7.58 -4.51
CA GLY A 268 -0.20 -6.44 -3.83
C GLY A 268 -0.98 -6.13 -2.56
N GLY A 269 -0.24 -5.72 -1.55
CA GLY A 269 -0.77 -5.32 -0.26
C GLY A 269 0.35 -4.91 0.65
N GLY A 270 0.28 -5.35 1.90
CA GLY A 270 1.29 -5.05 2.90
C GLY A 270 0.71 -4.34 4.11
N GLU A 271 1.50 -4.34 5.17
CA GLU A 271 1.12 -3.71 6.42
C GLU A 271 1.27 -2.18 6.28
N PRO A 272 0.23 -1.39 6.61
CA PRO A 272 0.31 0.05 6.53
C PRO A 272 1.52 0.60 7.27
N THR A 273 2.27 1.50 6.63
CA THR A 273 3.47 2.17 7.15
C THR A 273 4.70 1.29 7.44
N VAL A 274 4.64 -0.01 7.10
CA VAL A 274 5.74 -0.96 7.42
C VAL A 274 6.41 -1.50 6.15
N ASP A 275 5.68 -2.23 5.31
CA ASP A 275 6.22 -2.85 4.10
C ASP A 275 5.13 -3.04 3.05
N GLY A 276 5.47 -2.76 1.79
CA GLY A 276 4.65 -3.07 0.64
C GLY A 276 4.96 -4.45 0.10
N GLU A 277 4.09 -5.42 0.38
CA GLU A 277 4.24 -6.80 -0.06
C GLU A 277 3.73 -6.96 -1.50
N VAL A 278 4.55 -7.55 -2.37
CA VAL A 278 4.16 -7.91 -3.73
C VAL A 278 4.63 -9.34 -4.04
N LYS A 279 3.69 -10.20 -4.44
CA LYS A 279 4.00 -11.57 -4.86
C LYS A 279 3.40 -11.86 -6.24
N VAL A 280 4.04 -12.73 -7.01
CA VAL A 280 3.49 -13.24 -8.26
C VAL A 280 3.44 -14.76 -8.18
N PHE A 281 2.35 -15.33 -8.67
CA PHE A 281 2.09 -16.75 -8.68
C PHE A 281 1.90 -17.24 -10.11
N GLU A 282 2.34 -18.47 -10.36
CA GLU A 282 2.05 -19.18 -11.60
C GLU A 282 0.64 -19.80 -11.55
N VAL A 283 -0.14 -19.58 -12.61
CA VAL A 283 -1.50 -20.11 -12.74
C VAL A 283 -1.44 -21.61 -13.05
N GLY A 284 -2.23 -22.40 -12.31
CA GLY A 284 -2.26 -23.85 -12.43
C GLY A 284 -1.39 -24.58 -11.40
N THR A 285 -0.16 -24.08 -11.13
CA THR A 285 0.66 -24.61 -10.02
C THR A 285 0.40 -23.88 -8.70
N TRP A 286 -0.05 -22.62 -8.77
CA TRP A 286 -0.36 -21.73 -7.64
C TRP A 286 0.83 -21.48 -6.72
N LYS A 287 2.04 -21.73 -7.22
CA LYS A 287 3.28 -21.50 -6.49
C LYS A 287 3.77 -20.07 -6.72
N PRO A 288 4.38 -19.43 -5.71
CA PRO A 288 5.00 -18.14 -5.89
C PRO A 288 6.22 -18.28 -6.82
N THR A 289 6.26 -17.47 -7.87
CA THR A 289 7.41 -17.33 -8.78
C THR A 289 8.19 -16.04 -8.55
N PHE A 290 7.59 -15.08 -7.83
CA PHE A 290 8.18 -13.80 -7.48
C PHE A 290 7.73 -13.41 -6.08
N ASP A 291 8.65 -12.94 -5.25
CA ASP A 291 8.37 -12.41 -3.92
C ASP A 291 9.26 -11.18 -3.71
N LEU A 292 8.67 -10.00 -3.90
CA LEU A 292 9.35 -8.73 -3.71
C LEU A 292 9.16 -8.28 -2.27
N LYS A 293 10.27 -8.30 -1.53
CA LYS A 293 10.35 -7.85 -0.14
C LYS A 293 10.93 -6.46 -0.09
N ASN A 294 10.37 -5.55 0.70
CA ASN A 294 10.84 -4.17 0.83
C ASN A 294 10.86 -3.39 -0.50
N GLY A 295 9.96 -3.72 -1.43
CA GLY A 295 9.84 -3.00 -2.71
C GLY A 295 9.32 -1.58 -2.52
N HIS A 296 8.36 -1.44 -1.60
CA HIS A 296 7.80 -0.18 -1.15
C HIS A 296 7.87 -0.10 0.37
N SER A 297 7.98 1.10 0.92
CA SER A 297 7.99 1.32 2.38
C SER A 297 6.58 1.34 2.99
N ASP A 298 5.56 1.09 2.18
CA ASP A 298 4.15 1.12 2.59
C ASP A 298 3.30 0.31 1.59
N THR A 299 2.04 0.08 1.96
CA THR A 299 1.05 -0.76 1.27
C THR A 299 1.00 -0.50 -0.24
N VAL A 300 1.07 -1.57 -1.02
CA VAL A 300 0.90 -1.51 -2.49
C VAL A 300 -0.58 -1.60 -2.82
N TYR A 301 -1.16 -0.50 -3.31
CA TYR A 301 -2.58 -0.40 -3.66
C TYR A 301 -2.91 -0.79 -5.11
N GLY A 302 -1.91 -0.76 -6.00
CA GLY A 302 -2.10 -1.11 -7.40
C GLY A 302 -0.91 -1.88 -7.96
N LEU A 303 -1.18 -2.78 -8.89
CA LEU A 303 -0.16 -3.45 -9.69
C LEU A 303 -0.70 -3.79 -11.09
N ALA A 304 0.18 -3.77 -12.08
CA ALA A 304 -0.14 -4.18 -13.44
C ALA A 304 1.08 -4.81 -14.13
N PHE A 305 0.82 -5.80 -14.97
CA PHE A 305 1.85 -6.42 -15.81
C PHE A 305 2.03 -5.58 -17.07
N SER A 306 3.28 -5.41 -17.51
CA SER A 306 3.55 -4.90 -18.84
C SER A 306 3.12 -5.93 -19.91
N PRO A 307 2.85 -5.49 -21.16
CA PRO A 307 3.02 -6.39 -22.29
C PRO A 307 4.47 -6.89 -22.36
N GLU A 308 4.74 -7.84 -23.25
CA GLU A 308 6.13 -8.22 -23.54
C GLU A 308 6.87 -7.00 -24.09
N MET A 309 7.92 -6.57 -23.39
CA MET A 309 8.68 -5.37 -23.69
C MET A 309 10.00 -5.72 -24.35
N ASP A 310 10.36 -4.98 -25.39
CA ASP A 310 11.72 -4.95 -25.90
C ASP A 310 12.48 -3.82 -25.20
N ILE A 311 13.38 -4.15 -24.29
CA ILE A 311 14.25 -3.17 -23.63
C ILE A 311 15.72 -3.39 -24.02
N PRO A 312 16.57 -2.34 -24.00
CA PRO A 312 18.00 -2.54 -24.19
C PRO A 312 18.57 -3.48 -23.12
N GLU A 313 19.41 -4.43 -23.52
CA GLU A 313 20.15 -5.28 -22.58
C GLU A 313 20.92 -4.40 -21.57
N PRO A 314 20.73 -4.62 -20.25
CA PRO A 314 21.37 -3.80 -19.22
C PRO A 314 22.89 -3.77 -19.33
N GLY A 315 23.50 -2.62 -19.03
CA GLY A 315 24.96 -2.46 -19.02
C GLY A 315 25.59 -2.16 -20.38
N GLN A 316 24.78 -2.03 -21.44
CA GLN A 316 25.25 -1.48 -22.71
C GLN A 316 25.63 -0.01 -22.58
N LYS A 317 26.71 0.40 -23.26
CA LYS A 317 27.13 1.80 -23.31
C LYS A 317 26.06 2.62 -24.05
N PRO A 318 25.80 3.87 -23.64
CA PRO A 318 24.99 4.79 -24.42
C PRO A 318 25.54 4.89 -25.85
N ILE A 319 24.65 4.84 -26.85
CA ILE A 319 25.05 5.08 -28.22
C ILE A 319 25.44 6.56 -28.35
N ASP A 320 26.59 6.84 -28.96
CA ASP A 320 26.95 8.20 -29.36
C ASP A 320 25.93 8.70 -30.38
N GLU A 321 25.31 9.85 -30.15
CA GLU A 321 24.29 10.43 -31.02
C GLU A 321 24.79 10.62 -32.48
N LYS A 322 26.11 10.66 -32.70
CA LYS A 322 26.75 10.72 -34.02
C LYS A 322 26.91 9.36 -34.69
N ASP A 323 26.92 8.26 -33.93
CA ASP A 323 27.01 6.90 -34.46
C ASP A 323 25.63 6.34 -34.78
N LYS A 324 25.24 6.46 -36.06
CA LYS A 324 23.97 5.91 -36.57
C LYS A 324 24.03 4.41 -36.90
N THR A 325 25.17 3.76 -36.73
CA THR A 325 25.38 2.37 -37.14
C THR A 325 25.25 1.38 -35.98
N THR A 326 25.62 1.80 -34.77
CA THR A 326 25.48 0.97 -33.57
C THR A 326 24.00 0.86 -33.16
N LYS A 327 23.51 -0.38 -33.06
CA LYS A 327 22.18 -0.69 -32.51
C LYS A 327 22.32 -1.33 -31.14
N LEU A 328 21.49 -0.90 -30.18
CA LEU A 328 21.38 -1.58 -28.90
C LEU A 328 20.83 -2.99 -29.12
N LYS A 329 21.45 -3.98 -28.48
CA LYS A 329 20.86 -5.31 -28.38
C LYS A 329 19.63 -5.22 -27.49
N MET A 330 18.48 -5.56 -28.05
CA MET A 330 17.21 -5.56 -27.34
C MET A 330 16.94 -6.96 -26.78
N ILE A 331 16.38 -7.01 -25.57
CA ILE A 331 15.93 -8.23 -24.93
C ILE A 331 14.45 -8.13 -24.61
N LYS A 332 13.76 -9.26 -24.73
CA LYS A 332 12.35 -9.39 -24.35
C LYS A 332 12.26 -9.60 -22.84
N VAL A 333 11.49 -8.73 -22.18
CA VAL A 333 11.27 -8.79 -20.73
C VAL A 333 9.80 -8.63 -20.40
N LYS A 334 9.42 -9.18 -19.24
CA LYS A 334 8.13 -8.90 -18.61
C LYS A 334 8.38 -8.08 -17.36
N LEU A 335 7.69 -6.97 -17.26
CA LEU A 335 7.82 -6.03 -16.15
C LEU A 335 6.54 -6.03 -15.31
N LEU A 336 6.69 -5.64 -14.06
CA LEU A 336 5.60 -5.37 -13.14
C LEU A 336 5.70 -3.93 -12.68
N VAL A 337 4.63 -3.15 -12.85
CA VAL A 337 4.51 -1.84 -12.22
C VAL A 337 3.70 -1.96 -10.94
N THR A 338 4.10 -1.21 -9.92
CA THR A 338 3.47 -1.17 -8.60
C THR A 338 3.27 0.28 -8.17
N GLY A 339 2.14 0.58 -7.55
CA GLY A 339 1.82 1.87 -6.95
C GLY A 339 1.49 1.70 -5.47
N SER A 340 2.05 2.56 -4.62
CA SER A 340 1.98 2.41 -3.17
C SER A 340 1.56 3.69 -2.44
N ALA A 341 1.14 3.50 -1.19
CA ALA A 341 1.01 4.53 -0.18
C ALA A 341 2.28 5.38 0.01
N ASP A 342 3.46 4.84 -0.33
CA ASP A 342 4.75 5.57 -0.32
C ASP A 342 4.85 6.69 -1.38
N LYS A 343 3.81 6.85 -2.20
CA LYS A 343 3.64 7.88 -3.24
C LYS A 343 4.45 7.63 -4.52
N PHE A 344 5.16 6.51 -4.59
CA PHE A 344 5.93 6.14 -5.77
C PHE A 344 5.19 5.15 -6.65
N VAL A 345 5.48 5.24 -7.94
CA VAL A 345 5.27 4.17 -8.91
C VAL A 345 6.62 3.53 -9.19
N LYS A 346 6.75 2.21 -9.01
CA LYS A 346 8.01 1.48 -9.24
C LYS A 346 7.81 0.37 -10.26
N VAL A 347 8.84 0.09 -11.04
CA VAL A 347 8.86 -0.94 -12.08
C VAL A 347 9.94 -1.96 -11.78
N TRP A 348 9.58 -3.23 -11.88
CA TRP A 348 10.41 -4.38 -11.52
C TRP A 348 10.50 -5.34 -12.70
N ASN A 349 11.67 -5.94 -12.90
CA ASN A 349 11.83 -7.04 -13.82
C ASN A 349 11.35 -8.35 -13.16
N LEU A 350 10.39 -9.03 -13.79
CA LEU A 350 9.83 -10.26 -13.23
C LEU A 350 10.79 -11.44 -13.28
N ALA A 351 11.77 -11.43 -14.20
CA ALA A 351 12.70 -12.55 -14.36
C ALA A 351 13.73 -12.64 -13.22
N ASP A 352 14.20 -11.50 -12.72
CA ASP A 352 15.27 -11.46 -11.72
C ASP A 352 14.96 -10.59 -10.48
N GLY A 353 13.78 -9.97 -10.42
CA GLY A 353 13.37 -9.14 -9.28
C GLY A 353 14.09 -7.80 -9.20
N LYS A 354 14.90 -7.43 -10.20
CA LYS A 354 15.64 -6.18 -10.14
C LYS A 354 14.72 -4.98 -10.38
N PHE A 355 14.99 -3.93 -9.62
CA PHE A 355 14.43 -2.61 -9.84
C PHE A 355 14.85 -2.08 -11.22
N VAL A 356 13.89 -1.56 -11.98
CA VAL A 356 14.11 -1.01 -13.33
C VAL A 356 14.01 0.51 -13.31
N LYS A 357 12.91 1.05 -12.78
CA LYS A 357 12.61 2.48 -12.83
C LYS A 357 11.64 2.88 -11.72
N SER A 358 11.71 4.13 -11.26
CA SER A 358 10.73 4.76 -10.37
C SER A 358 10.22 6.06 -10.98
N PHE A 359 8.95 6.36 -10.72
CA PHE A 359 8.33 7.62 -11.09
C PHE A 359 7.83 8.32 -9.82
N GLU A 360 8.24 9.57 -9.68
CA GLU A 360 7.91 10.45 -8.57
C GLU A 360 7.07 11.62 -9.07
N GLY A 361 6.07 12.04 -8.28
CA GLY A 361 5.30 13.24 -8.57
C GLY A 361 3.92 13.28 -7.94
N HIS A 362 3.39 12.14 -7.46
CA HIS A 362 2.16 12.13 -6.66
C HIS A 362 2.42 12.75 -5.28
N THR A 363 1.50 13.59 -4.81
CA THR A 363 1.63 14.25 -3.49
C THR A 363 0.96 13.46 -2.36
N HIS A 364 0.15 12.46 -2.71
CA HIS A 364 -0.51 11.51 -1.82
C HIS A 364 -0.30 10.07 -2.33
N HIS A 365 -0.83 9.08 -1.59
CA HIS A 365 -0.82 7.65 -1.96
C HIS A 365 -1.17 7.41 -3.42
N VAL A 366 -0.42 6.53 -4.08
CA VAL A 366 -0.79 5.98 -5.39
C VAL A 366 -1.76 4.83 -5.13
N LEU A 367 -3.02 5.02 -5.52
CA LEU A 367 -4.13 4.11 -5.23
C LEU A 367 -4.34 3.06 -6.31
N ASP A 368 -3.85 3.29 -7.53
CA ASP A 368 -3.85 2.30 -8.60
C ASP A 368 -2.84 2.63 -9.69
N VAL A 369 -2.46 1.62 -10.49
CA VAL A 369 -1.55 1.78 -11.64
C VAL A 369 -1.98 0.89 -12.81
N GLY A 370 -1.69 1.33 -14.03
CA GLY A 370 -2.00 0.58 -15.25
C GLY A 370 -0.97 0.76 -16.34
N TRP A 371 -0.89 -0.23 -17.23
CA TRP A 371 -0.10 -0.18 -18.45
C TRP A 371 -1.00 0.00 -19.67
N MET A 372 -0.58 0.84 -20.59
CA MET A 372 -1.11 0.82 -21.94
C MET A 372 -0.61 -0.44 -22.68
N ALA A 373 -1.45 -0.98 -23.56
CA ALA A 373 -1.19 -2.25 -24.25
C ALA A 373 0.04 -2.22 -25.18
N ASP A 374 0.51 -1.04 -25.59
CA ASP A 374 1.70 -0.87 -26.45
C ASP A 374 3.01 -0.79 -25.66
N GLY A 375 2.92 -0.70 -24.34
CA GLY A 375 4.07 -0.66 -23.48
C GLY A 375 4.65 0.73 -23.19
N LYS A 376 4.16 1.78 -23.85
CA LYS A 376 4.86 3.07 -23.85
C LYS A 376 4.40 3.99 -22.75
N LEU A 377 3.12 3.89 -22.38
CA LEU A 377 2.52 4.73 -21.36
C LEU A 377 2.12 3.93 -20.12
N LEU A 378 2.49 4.48 -18.98
CA LEU A 378 1.96 4.09 -17.68
C LEU A 378 0.96 5.13 -17.23
N ALA A 379 -0.06 4.72 -16.48
CA ALA A 379 -0.91 5.62 -15.74
C ALA A 379 -0.94 5.25 -14.26
N SER A 380 -1.03 6.27 -13.41
CA SER A 380 -1.18 6.10 -11.96
C SER A 380 -2.28 7.01 -11.43
N ALA A 381 -3.15 6.45 -10.59
CA ALA A 381 -4.23 7.15 -9.91
C ALA A 381 -3.81 7.51 -8.48
N GLY A 382 -4.04 8.76 -8.08
CA GLY A 382 -3.58 9.28 -6.81
C GLY A 382 -4.72 9.65 -5.85
N GLY A 383 -4.41 9.54 -4.55
CA GLY A 383 -5.17 10.20 -3.48
C GLY A 383 -5.05 11.72 -3.49
N ASP A 384 -4.25 12.28 -4.40
CA ASP A 384 -4.13 13.71 -4.71
C ASP A 384 -5.14 14.19 -5.75
N ASN A 385 -6.14 13.34 -6.07
CA ASN A 385 -7.23 13.59 -7.02
C ASN A 385 -6.79 13.63 -8.49
N THR A 386 -5.53 13.31 -8.77
CA THR A 386 -4.97 13.34 -10.12
C THR A 386 -4.73 11.94 -10.69
N VAL A 387 -4.71 11.88 -12.02
CA VAL A 387 -4.07 10.79 -12.75
C VAL A 387 -2.80 11.33 -13.41
N LYS A 388 -1.70 10.61 -13.25
CA LYS A 388 -0.44 10.93 -13.94
C LYS A 388 -0.18 9.92 -15.03
N ILE A 389 0.28 10.41 -16.18
CA ILE A 389 0.70 9.60 -17.31
C ILE A 389 2.22 9.71 -17.42
N TRP A 390 2.89 8.57 -17.53
CA TRP A 390 4.35 8.47 -17.59
C TRP A 390 4.77 7.85 -18.91
N ASP A 391 5.78 8.45 -19.54
CA ASP A 391 6.46 7.87 -20.69
C ASP A 391 7.49 6.88 -20.14
N PHE A 392 7.26 5.58 -20.38
CA PHE A 392 8.10 4.53 -19.83
C PHE A 392 9.51 4.56 -20.41
N ASP A 393 9.65 4.84 -21.70
CA ASP A 393 10.95 4.86 -22.38
C ASP A 393 11.80 6.02 -21.87
N LYS A 394 11.24 7.23 -21.86
CA LYS A 394 11.93 8.44 -21.39
C LYS A 394 12.12 8.48 -19.88
N GLY A 395 11.23 7.81 -19.13
CA GLY A 395 11.23 7.88 -17.67
C GLY A 395 10.71 9.20 -17.13
N GLU A 396 9.90 9.92 -17.90
CA GLU A 396 9.42 11.26 -17.58
C GLU A 396 7.90 11.27 -17.38
N GLN A 397 7.41 12.25 -16.61
CA GLN A 397 5.98 12.52 -16.52
C GLN A 397 5.51 13.17 -17.81
N ALA A 398 4.77 12.43 -18.64
CA ALA A 398 4.17 12.97 -19.85
C ALA A 398 3.04 13.97 -19.52
N ARG A 399 2.29 13.72 -18.43
CA ARG A 399 1.09 14.51 -18.11
C ARG A 399 0.60 14.35 -16.67
N THR A 400 -0.09 15.39 -16.18
CA THR A 400 -1.01 15.32 -15.03
C THR A 400 -2.44 15.65 -15.49
N ILE A 401 -3.43 14.86 -15.07
CA ILE A 401 -4.86 15.01 -15.36
C ILE A 401 -5.57 15.26 -14.03
N ASN A 402 -6.25 16.41 -13.92
CA ASN A 402 -7.17 16.69 -12.82
C ASN A 402 -8.48 15.91 -13.07
N ALA A 403 -8.46 14.62 -12.75
CA ALA A 403 -9.49 13.69 -13.18
C ALA A 403 -10.78 13.81 -12.33
N HIS A 404 -10.62 14.03 -11.02
CA HIS A 404 -11.70 13.98 -10.05
C HIS A 404 -11.60 15.15 -9.04
N GLY A 405 -12.73 15.48 -8.39
CA GLY A 405 -12.76 16.46 -7.30
C GLY A 405 -12.31 15.91 -5.94
N LYS A 406 -12.13 14.59 -5.85
CA LYS A 406 -11.69 13.81 -4.69
C LYS A 406 -10.77 12.66 -5.17
N GLN A 407 -10.36 11.79 -4.27
CA GLN A 407 -9.35 10.75 -4.51
C GLN A 407 -9.75 9.85 -5.68
N VAL A 408 -8.79 9.52 -6.55
CA VAL A 408 -8.99 8.56 -7.64
C VAL A 408 -8.67 7.17 -7.11
N THR A 409 -9.69 6.33 -6.95
CA THR A 409 -9.60 5.07 -6.20
C THR A 409 -9.16 3.88 -7.05
N ARG A 410 -9.51 3.88 -8.34
CA ARG A 410 -9.11 2.84 -9.31
C ARG A 410 -8.85 3.42 -10.68
N LEU A 411 -8.01 2.72 -11.44
CA LEU A 411 -7.67 3.02 -12.83
C LEU A 411 -7.60 1.73 -13.65
N LEU A 412 -8.16 1.72 -14.86
CA LEU A 412 -8.14 0.57 -15.75
C LEU A 412 -8.00 0.98 -17.21
N PHE A 413 -6.97 0.49 -17.90
CA PHE A 413 -6.87 0.65 -19.37
C PHE A 413 -7.90 -0.21 -20.10
N ILE A 414 -8.44 0.32 -21.20
CA ILE A 414 -9.40 -0.36 -22.05
C ILE A 414 -8.75 -0.78 -23.38
N GLY A 415 -8.74 -2.10 -23.63
CA GLY A 415 -8.32 -2.66 -24.91
C GLY A 415 -6.93 -2.20 -25.33
N LYS A 416 -6.76 -1.95 -26.64
CA LYS A 416 -5.49 -1.50 -27.24
C LYS A 416 -5.42 0.02 -27.48
N LYS A 417 -6.47 0.76 -27.13
CA LYS A 417 -6.53 2.21 -27.35
C LYS A 417 -5.78 2.92 -26.22
N ALA A 418 -5.36 4.15 -26.46
CA ALA A 418 -4.87 5.04 -25.41
C ALA A 418 -6.05 5.57 -24.55
N GLU A 419 -6.89 4.67 -24.05
CA GLU A 419 -8.08 4.99 -23.28
C GLU A 419 -8.06 4.23 -21.95
N PHE A 420 -8.42 4.91 -20.87
CA PHE A 420 -8.54 4.31 -19.54
C PHE A 420 -9.75 4.87 -18.80
N LEU A 421 -10.24 4.10 -17.84
CA LEU A 421 -11.31 4.46 -16.92
C LEU A 421 -10.74 4.83 -15.56
N THR A 422 -11.46 5.70 -14.87
CA THR A 422 -11.20 6.06 -13.47
C THR A 422 -12.50 6.11 -12.70
N CYS A 423 -12.40 5.84 -11.40
CA CYS A 423 -13.45 6.17 -10.44
C CYS A 423 -12.86 6.86 -9.22
N GLY A 424 -13.70 7.56 -8.46
CA GLY A 424 -13.22 8.29 -7.29
C GLY A 424 -14.26 8.58 -6.23
N GLY A 425 -13.78 9.24 -5.18
CA GLY A 425 -14.60 9.63 -4.03
C GLY A 425 -15.61 10.74 -4.30
N ASP A 426 -15.60 11.31 -5.51
CA ASP A 426 -16.55 12.31 -6.01
C ASP A 426 -17.76 11.67 -6.70
N ASN A 427 -17.95 10.36 -6.50
CA ASN A 427 -19.06 9.56 -6.99
C ASN A 427 -19.04 9.38 -8.52
N ALA A 428 -18.00 9.85 -9.20
CA ALA A 428 -17.91 9.84 -10.65
C ALA A 428 -17.13 8.64 -11.16
N VAL A 429 -17.54 8.17 -12.33
CA VAL A 429 -16.77 7.25 -13.18
C VAL A 429 -16.55 7.95 -14.51
N LYS A 430 -15.31 7.95 -15.00
CA LYS A 430 -14.90 8.75 -16.16
C LYS A 430 -13.98 7.94 -17.08
N ALA A 431 -14.02 8.21 -18.37
CA ALA A 431 -13.03 7.72 -19.32
C ALA A 431 -12.17 8.88 -19.83
N PHE A 432 -10.89 8.62 -20.01
CA PHE A 432 -9.90 9.60 -20.47
C PHE A 432 -9.03 9.02 -21.56
N ASN A 433 -8.51 9.90 -22.42
CA ASN A 433 -7.49 9.56 -23.39
C ASN A 433 -6.11 9.78 -22.76
N ALA A 434 -5.26 8.75 -22.71
CA ALA A 434 -3.93 8.84 -22.11
C ALA A 434 -2.97 9.74 -22.91
N ALA A 435 -3.10 9.79 -24.24
CA ALA A 435 -2.19 10.53 -25.10
C ALA A 435 -2.39 12.06 -24.99
N ASN A 436 -3.65 12.52 -24.92
CA ASN A 436 -3.95 13.96 -24.86
C ASN A 436 -4.60 14.43 -23.54
N GLY A 437 -4.92 13.51 -22.62
CA GLY A 437 -5.54 13.77 -21.32
C GLY A 437 -6.97 14.28 -21.34
N GLY A 438 -7.61 14.29 -22.52
CA GLY A 438 -8.99 14.71 -22.66
C GLY A 438 -9.96 13.73 -22.01
N ASN A 439 -10.98 14.25 -21.34
CA ASN A 439 -12.12 13.45 -20.90
C ASN A 439 -12.92 13.00 -22.13
N ILE A 440 -13.12 11.68 -22.26
CA ILE A 440 -13.86 11.07 -23.38
C ILE A 440 -15.32 10.83 -22.96
N ARG A 441 -15.53 10.31 -21.75
CA ARG A 441 -16.84 9.88 -21.24
C ARG A 441 -17.02 10.18 -19.75
N ASN A 442 -18.27 10.37 -19.36
CA ASN A 442 -18.71 10.43 -17.97
C ASN A 442 -19.87 9.46 -17.79
N PHE A 443 -19.77 8.58 -16.80
CA PHE A 443 -20.78 7.58 -16.50
C PHE A 443 -21.60 8.05 -15.30
N ALA A 444 -22.87 8.35 -15.54
CA ALA A 444 -23.75 8.95 -14.53
C ALA A 444 -24.29 7.90 -13.53
N GLY A 445 -24.92 8.38 -12.46
CA GLY A 445 -25.72 7.57 -11.55
C GLY A 445 -25.04 7.18 -10.24
N GLY A 446 -23.74 7.44 -10.07
CA GLY A 446 -23.07 7.32 -8.77
C GLY A 446 -23.59 8.34 -7.77
N THR A 447 -23.90 7.88 -6.56
CA THR A 447 -24.54 8.66 -5.48
C THR A 447 -23.67 8.77 -4.23
N ASP A 448 -22.63 7.93 -4.12
CA ASP A 448 -21.67 7.91 -3.02
C ASP A 448 -20.30 7.41 -3.51
N PHE A 449 -19.33 7.37 -2.61
CA PHE A 449 -17.93 7.05 -2.84
C PHE A 449 -17.77 5.74 -3.63
N ILE A 450 -17.10 5.79 -4.80
CA ILE A 450 -16.87 4.62 -5.65
C ILE A 450 -15.52 4.00 -5.32
N TYR A 451 -15.50 2.73 -4.90
CA TYR A 451 -14.27 2.01 -4.53
C TYR A 451 -13.73 1.15 -5.66
N ALA A 452 -14.59 0.65 -6.54
CA ALA A 452 -14.23 -0.37 -7.50
C ALA A 452 -14.80 -0.05 -8.88
N ILE A 453 -14.00 -0.37 -9.90
CA ILE A 453 -14.39 -0.37 -11.30
C ILE A 453 -13.90 -1.66 -11.94
N GLY A 454 -14.67 -2.20 -12.87
CA GLY A 454 -14.30 -3.34 -13.69
C GLY A 454 -14.73 -3.11 -15.14
N SER A 455 -14.07 -3.79 -16.07
CA SER A 455 -14.43 -3.72 -17.48
C SER A 455 -14.17 -5.05 -18.17
N SER A 456 -15.00 -5.34 -19.18
CA SER A 456 -14.64 -6.32 -20.21
C SER A 456 -13.34 -5.93 -20.93
N PRO A 457 -12.59 -6.89 -21.52
CA PRO A 457 -11.31 -6.62 -22.18
C PRO A 457 -11.36 -5.56 -23.29
N ASP A 458 -12.48 -5.45 -24.00
CA ASP A 458 -12.67 -4.45 -25.07
C ASP A 458 -13.37 -3.17 -24.61
N GLY A 459 -13.77 -3.08 -23.34
CA GLY A 459 -14.47 -1.93 -22.78
C GLY A 459 -15.91 -1.78 -23.21
N SER A 460 -16.54 -2.79 -23.78
CA SER A 460 -17.96 -2.73 -24.15
C SER A 460 -18.90 -2.79 -22.94
N VAL A 461 -18.50 -3.49 -21.89
CA VAL A 461 -19.17 -3.55 -20.58
C VAL A 461 -18.27 -2.93 -19.52
N VAL A 462 -18.80 -1.95 -18.79
CA VAL A 462 -18.12 -1.29 -17.67
C VAL A 462 -18.99 -1.43 -16.43
N VAL A 463 -18.39 -1.75 -15.30
CA VAL A 463 -19.09 -1.84 -14.01
C VAL A 463 -18.42 -0.97 -12.96
N ALA A 464 -19.22 -0.38 -12.08
CA ALA A 464 -18.71 0.41 -10.97
C ALA A 464 -19.51 0.17 -9.69
N GLY A 465 -18.85 0.25 -8.55
CA GLY A 465 -19.45 -0.03 -7.25
C GLY A 465 -18.77 0.73 -6.12
N GLY A 466 -19.57 1.06 -5.11
CA GLY A 466 -19.17 1.99 -4.06
C GLY A 466 -19.77 1.67 -2.70
N GLN A 467 -19.74 2.69 -1.85
CA GLN A 467 -20.11 2.63 -0.43
C GLN A 467 -21.53 2.12 -0.18
N GLU A 468 -22.47 2.51 -1.04
CA GLU A 468 -23.89 2.12 -0.96
C GLU A 468 -24.17 0.63 -1.29
N GLY A 469 -23.17 -0.10 -1.80
CA GLY A 469 -23.32 -1.52 -2.15
C GLY A 469 -24.01 -1.81 -3.48
N ILE A 470 -24.38 -0.78 -4.25
CA ILE A 470 -24.98 -0.92 -5.58
C ILE A 470 -23.85 -1.10 -6.62
N VAL A 471 -24.03 -2.07 -7.51
CA VAL A 471 -23.17 -2.25 -8.70
C VAL A 471 -23.91 -1.68 -9.90
N ARG A 472 -23.27 -0.77 -10.63
CA ARG A 472 -23.82 -0.17 -11.84
C ARG A 472 -23.16 -0.80 -13.04
N VAL A 473 -23.97 -1.24 -13.99
CA VAL A 473 -23.53 -1.81 -15.27
C VAL A 473 -23.82 -0.80 -16.37
N TYR A 474 -22.79 -0.45 -17.12
CA TYR A 474 -22.83 0.53 -18.18
C TYR A 474 -22.50 -0.10 -19.53
N ASN A 475 -23.09 0.47 -20.57
CA ASN A 475 -22.55 0.33 -21.91
C ASN A 475 -21.28 1.20 -21.98
N GLY A 476 -20.13 0.57 -22.15
CA GLY A 476 -18.85 1.26 -22.12
C GLY A 476 -18.58 2.15 -23.33
N THR A 477 -19.33 2.01 -24.42
CA THR A 477 -19.21 2.88 -25.61
C THR A 477 -20.07 4.14 -25.47
N THR A 478 -21.31 4.01 -24.98
CA THR A 478 -22.25 5.13 -24.90
C THR A 478 -22.29 5.81 -23.53
N SER A 479 -21.67 5.21 -22.51
CA SER A 479 -21.79 5.59 -21.09
C SER A 479 -23.20 5.40 -20.50
N ALA A 480 -24.13 4.81 -21.25
CA ALA A 480 -25.50 4.63 -20.79
C ALA A 480 -25.53 3.60 -19.64
N LEU A 481 -26.21 3.96 -18.55
CA LEU A 481 -26.51 3.02 -17.47
C LEU A 481 -27.50 1.97 -18.01
N VAL A 482 -27.06 0.71 -18.03
CA VAL A 482 -27.86 -0.44 -18.47
C VAL A 482 -28.65 -1.01 -17.30
N LYS A 483 -27.99 -1.16 -16.14
CA LYS A 483 -28.60 -1.79 -14.95
C LYS A 483 -27.96 -1.31 -13.66
N SER A 484 -28.75 -1.32 -12.59
CA SER A 484 -28.26 -1.26 -11.22
C SER A 484 -28.54 -2.60 -10.53
N LEU A 485 -27.49 -3.28 -10.10
CA LEU A 485 -27.55 -4.53 -9.35
C LEU A 485 -27.55 -4.16 -7.87
N LEU A 486 -28.69 -4.37 -7.22
CA LEU A 486 -28.84 -4.14 -5.79
C LEU A 486 -28.22 -5.29 -4.98
N PRO A 487 -27.95 -5.08 -3.68
CA PRO A 487 -27.64 -6.18 -2.77
C PRO A 487 -28.76 -7.24 -2.79
N PRO A 488 -28.45 -8.54 -2.65
CA PRO A 488 -29.47 -9.57 -2.53
C PRO A 488 -30.43 -9.25 -1.37
N GLY A 489 -31.73 -9.30 -1.66
CA GLY A 489 -32.80 -8.99 -0.69
C GLY A 489 -33.09 -7.51 -0.46
N ALA A 490 -32.45 -6.58 -1.17
CA ALA A 490 -32.82 -5.17 -1.13
C ALA A 490 -33.99 -4.88 -2.08
N GLU A 491 -35.02 -4.17 -1.59
CA GLU A 491 -36.09 -3.64 -2.43
C GLU A 491 -35.56 -2.50 -3.31
N PRO A 492 -36.05 -2.37 -4.57
CA PRO A 492 -35.72 -1.22 -5.39
C PRO A 492 -36.20 0.07 -4.70
N PRO A 493 -35.43 1.18 -4.79
CA PRO A 493 -35.87 2.43 -4.18
C PRO A 493 -37.25 2.82 -4.74
N MET A 494 -38.20 3.12 -3.85
CA MET A 494 -39.50 3.65 -4.24
C MET A 494 -39.29 4.87 -5.14
N LYS A 495 -39.87 4.84 -6.35
CA LYS A 495 -39.89 6.03 -7.21
C LYS A 495 -40.63 7.12 -6.44
N GLU A 496 -39.95 8.22 -6.11
CA GLU A 496 -40.64 9.42 -5.64
C GLU A 496 -41.61 9.87 -6.74
N GLU A 497 -42.90 9.64 -6.54
CA GLU A 497 -43.93 10.28 -7.33
C GLU A 497 -43.77 11.79 -7.11
N LYS A 498 -43.35 12.50 -8.17
CA LYS A 498 -43.42 13.95 -8.20
C LYS A 498 -44.86 14.34 -7.87
N LYS A 499 -45.09 14.88 -6.68
CA LYS A 499 -46.30 15.62 -6.38
C LYS A 499 -46.29 16.85 -7.29
N ASP A 500 -47.03 16.75 -8.39
CA ASP A 500 -47.43 17.91 -9.17
C ASP A 500 -48.25 18.82 -8.25
N GLU A 501 -47.61 19.85 -7.69
CA GLU A 501 -48.29 21.00 -7.11
C GLU A 501 -49.05 21.71 -8.23
N LYS A 502 -50.30 21.29 -8.45
CA LYS A 502 -51.30 22.12 -9.11
C LYS A 502 -51.51 23.37 -8.26
N LYS A 503 -50.83 24.46 -8.63
CA LYS A 503 -51.23 25.82 -8.26
C LYS A 503 -52.69 26.02 -8.69
N LYS A 504 -53.55 26.25 -7.71
CA LYS A 504 -54.87 26.89 -7.91
C LYS A 504 -54.77 28.33 -7.48
#